data_AF-A0A524G3A4-F1
#
_entry.id   AF-A0A524G3A4-F1
#
_cell.length_a   1.000
_cell.length_b   1.000
_cell.length_c   1.000
_cell.angle_alpha   90.00
_cell.angle_beta   90.00
_cell.angle_gamma   90.00
#
_symmetry.space_group_name_H-M   'P 1'
#
loop_
_entity.id
_entity.type
_entity.pdbx_description
1 polymer ?
#
loop_
_entity_poly.entity_id
_entity_poly.type
_entity_poly.pdbx_seq_one_letter_code
_entity_poly.pdbx_strand_id
1 'polypeptide(L)'
;MEVYEIAYLFLGLATIVAAGTIINYSRKRSAATTDPELKAAFRPLYIFAIGMIVFGIGALLTYYELLIQVPWIQIPEVTNTYYYLLYYFTLGELFFFVVSGTMITKVRIIGVFMIIVLLIAFLLMFNAIIIIEAQRISSIAQNYIDFGYVLSMIILGFVAGLFTVIARDTKRSTSMALGFAMIVQVLAVPGLYNILPTDLIVAIAIFSLMGPAMITFAFLRPDQKISGELLGYGAAFAVPVFIIASLFTTGYISDITVVTIAISGAIAIMLTAGSASYSYGRWRETKQSPTALLMVSFASFSMGQMVGILGSIDIMDKGIAIYFDLVASSFALVLFAVFSVLAAGYRTTASLPLIIYLPAIIFTVSTYPDPISVAVIRWIYLVLPVMALFFIPVVIFFRVWRRMKAAGTAGRMRPLGLSIGLLVYILIRFPLMLVDFEPLDPSYGLISIAFFVLWLSTTGRLDRIRQ
;
A
#
# COMPACT_ATOMS: atom_id res chain seq x y z
N MET A 1 -13.58 -16.36 -7.87
CA MET A 1 -13.38 -14.92 -7.66
C MET A 1 -11.92 -14.70 -7.35
N GLU A 2 -11.25 -13.85 -8.11
CA GLU A 2 -9.81 -13.58 -8.01
C GLU A 2 -9.51 -12.41 -7.04
N VAL A 3 -8.25 -12.24 -6.63
CA VAL A 3 -7.90 -11.28 -5.57
C VAL A 3 -8.19 -9.84 -6.01
N TYR A 4 -7.94 -9.54 -7.29
CA TYR A 4 -8.22 -8.22 -7.85
C TYR A 4 -9.73 -7.93 -7.92
N GLU A 5 -10.57 -8.95 -8.07
CA GLU A 5 -12.03 -8.82 -8.09
C GLU A 5 -12.55 -8.39 -6.71
N ILE A 6 -12.04 -9.01 -5.65
CA ILE A 6 -12.33 -8.60 -4.27
C ILE A 6 -11.73 -7.24 -3.95
N ALA A 7 -10.57 -6.92 -4.53
CA ALA A 7 -9.96 -5.60 -4.37
C ALA A 7 -10.86 -4.46 -4.89
N TYR A 8 -11.79 -4.70 -5.83
CA TYR A 8 -12.76 -3.68 -6.27
C TYR A 8 -13.68 -3.20 -5.14
N LEU A 9 -14.07 -4.08 -4.20
CA LEU A 9 -14.84 -3.67 -3.02
C LEU A 9 -14.09 -2.58 -2.23
N PHE A 10 -12.83 -2.86 -1.91
CA PHE A 10 -12.01 -1.98 -1.11
C PHE A 10 -11.58 -0.73 -1.88
N LEU A 11 -11.29 -0.87 -3.17
CA LEU A 11 -11.02 0.27 -4.06
C LEU A 11 -12.23 1.22 -4.10
N GLY A 12 -13.44 0.68 -4.26
CA GLY A 12 -14.68 1.45 -4.26
C GLY A 12 -14.91 2.19 -2.94
N LEU A 13 -14.87 1.49 -1.81
CA LEU A 13 -15.01 2.09 -0.48
C LEU A 13 -13.95 3.16 -0.21
N ALA A 14 -12.68 2.86 -0.48
CA ALA A 14 -11.57 3.77 -0.23
C ALA A 14 -11.66 5.01 -1.12
N THR A 15 -12.07 4.86 -2.39
CA THR A 15 -12.27 5.98 -3.32
C THR A 15 -13.38 6.92 -2.84
N ILE A 16 -14.50 6.38 -2.34
CA ILE A 16 -15.58 7.19 -1.77
C ILE A 16 -15.10 7.97 -0.54
N VAL A 17 -14.34 7.32 0.35
CA VAL A 17 -13.74 8.01 1.52
C VAL A 17 -12.79 9.11 1.07
N ALA A 18 -11.92 8.84 0.09
CA ALA A 18 -10.99 9.81 -0.48
C ALA A 18 -11.75 11.02 -1.07
N ALA A 19 -12.80 10.78 -1.86
CA ALA A 19 -13.67 11.84 -2.38
C ALA A 19 -14.30 12.68 -1.26
N GLY A 20 -14.81 12.02 -0.21
CA GLY A 20 -15.33 12.69 0.98
C GLY A 20 -14.30 13.61 1.66
N THR A 21 -13.03 13.18 1.71
CA THR A 21 -11.95 14.03 2.25
C THR A 21 -11.65 15.25 1.37
N ILE A 22 -11.66 15.10 0.04
CA ILE A 22 -11.51 16.22 -0.90
C ILE A 22 -12.66 17.23 -0.72
N ILE A 23 -13.90 16.75 -0.62
CA ILE A 23 -15.09 17.59 -0.41
C ILE A 23 -14.99 18.34 0.92
N ASN A 24 -14.67 17.64 2.01
CA ASN A 24 -14.55 18.25 3.33
C ASN A 24 -13.44 19.31 3.38
N TYR A 25 -12.28 19.01 2.78
CA TYR A 25 -11.17 19.95 2.65
C TYR A 25 -11.58 21.20 1.86
N SER A 26 -12.15 20.99 0.67
CA SER A 26 -12.60 22.06 -0.22
C SER A 26 -13.68 22.92 0.44
N ARG A 27 -14.58 22.32 1.22
CA ARG A 27 -15.63 23.05 1.97
C ARG A 27 -15.05 23.91 3.06
N LYS A 28 -14.16 23.34 3.89
CA LYS A 28 -13.51 24.09 4.97
C LYS A 28 -12.67 25.25 4.44
N ARG A 29 -11.88 25.03 3.38
CA ARG A 29 -11.04 26.08 2.79
C ARG A 29 -11.86 27.14 2.05
N SER A 30 -12.88 26.74 1.31
CA SER A 30 -13.78 27.67 0.63
C SER A 30 -14.57 28.54 1.62
N ALA A 31 -15.02 27.98 2.75
CA ALA A 31 -15.70 28.72 3.79
C ALA A 31 -14.78 29.71 4.54
N ALA A 32 -13.49 29.36 4.68
CA ALA A 32 -12.50 30.17 5.40
C ALA A 32 -12.00 31.40 4.62
N THR A 33 -12.28 31.51 3.32
CA THR A 33 -11.90 32.67 2.51
C THR A 33 -13.14 33.48 2.13
N THR A 34 -13.03 34.80 2.04
CA THR A 34 -14.09 35.69 1.53
C THR A 34 -13.92 36.01 0.05
N ASP A 35 -12.75 35.76 -0.51
CA ASP A 35 -12.40 36.04 -1.90
C ASP A 35 -13.17 35.12 -2.88
N PRO A 36 -14.02 35.68 -3.76
CA PRO A 36 -14.78 34.92 -4.75
C PRO A 36 -13.92 34.12 -5.72
N GLU A 37 -12.73 34.61 -6.10
CA GLU A 37 -11.84 33.92 -7.04
C GLU A 37 -11.20 32.70 -6.39
N LEU A 38 -10.74 32.84 -5.14
CA LEU A 38 -10.23 31.72 -4.36
C LEU A 38 -11.32 30.68 -4.07
N LYS A 39 -12.57 31.11 -3.85
CA LYS A 39 -13.70 30.17 -3.74
C LYS A 39 -13.94 29.41 -5.04
N ALA A 40 -13.87 30.10 -6.18
CA ALA A 40 -14.05 29.49 -7.50
C ALA A 40 -12.97 28.45 -7.81
N ALA A 41 -11.75 28.63 -7.30
CA ALA A 41 -10.64 27.68 -7.46
C ALA A 41 -10.89 26.30 -6.83
N PHE A 42 -11.84 26.15 -5.89
CA PHE A 42 -12.21 24.85 -5.31
C PHE A 42 -13.28 24.10 -6.11
N ARG A 43 -14.02 24.77 -7.01
CA ARG A 43 -15.08 24.14 -7.82
C ARG A 43 -14.59 22.93 -8.63
N PRO A 44 -13.41 22.96 -9.29
CA PRO A 44 -12.89 21.79 -10.00
C PRO A 44 -12.63 20.60 -9.08
N LEU A 45 -12.20 20.84 -7.85
CA LEU A 45 -11.96 19.76 -6.87
C LEU A 45 -13.25 19.09 -6.41
N TYR A 46 -14.36 19.83 -6.29
CA TYR A 46 -15.68 19.23 -6.02
C TYR A 46 -16.14 18.35 -7.18
N ILE A 47 -16.02 18.84 -8.41
CA ILE A 47 -16.41 18.09 -9.61
C ILE A 47 -15.54 16.83 -9.74
N PHE A 48 -14.24 16.93 -9.48
CA PHE A 48 -13.34 15.79 -9.42
C PHE A 48 -13.77 14.77 -8.36
N ALA A 49 -14.11 15.22 -7.15
CA ALA A 49 -14.58 14.33 -6.10
C ALA A 49 -15.90 13.63 -6.46
N ILE A 50 -16.81 14.29 -7.19
CA ILE A 50 -18.03 13.66 -7.71
C ILE A 50 -17.68 12.56 -8.71
N GLY A 51 -16.74 12.80 -9.63
CA GLY A 51 -16.22 11.76 -10.54
C GLY A 51 -15.71 10.54 -9.77
N MET A 52 -14.89 10.75 -8.74
CA MET A 52 -14.40 9.68 -7.87
C MET A 52 -15.53 8.91 -7.14
N ILE A 53 -16.61 9.58 -6.73
CA ILE A 53 -17.79 8.91 -6.14
C ILE A 53 -18.46 8.01 -7.17
N VAL A 54 -18.63 8.50 -8.41
CA VAL A 54 -19.21 7.71 -9.51
C VAL A 54 -18.38 6.45 -9.76
N PHE A 55 -17.06 6.57 -9.88
CA PHE A 55 -16.17 5.41 -10.00
C PHE A 55 -16.26 4.47 -8.80
N GLY A 56 -16.25 5.03 -7.59
CA GLY A 56 -16.35 4.23 -6.36
C GLY A 56 -17.63 3.40 -6.30
N ILE A 57 -18.78 3.98 -6.69
CA ILE A 57 -20.04 3.26 -6.81
C ILE A 57 -19.95 2.18 -7.89
N GLY A 58 -19.37 2.49 -9.06
CA GLY A 58 -19.15 1.52 -10.13
C GLY A 58 -18.35 0.31 -9.68
N ALA A 59 -17.24 0.51 -8.96
CA ALA A 59 -16.42 -0.57 -8.41
C ALA A 59 -17.18 -1.43 -7.39
N LEU A 60 -17.98 -0.81 -6.50
CA LEU A 60 -18.81 -1.56 -5.54
C LEU A 60 -19.88 -2.41 -6.22
N LEU A 61 -20.57 -1.83 -7.21
CA LEU A 61 -21.61 -2.54 -7.94
C LEU A 61 -21.02 -3.67 -8.78
N THR A 62 -19.84 -3.46 -9.38
CA THR A 62 -19.11 -4.49 -10.13
C THR A 62 -18.69 -5.64 -9.22
N TYR A 63 -18.19 -5.35 -8.01
CA TYR A 63 -17.93 -6.39 -7.02
C TYR A 63 -19.21 -7.16 -6.64
N TYR A 64 -20.32 -6.46 -6.43
CA TYR A 64 -21.60 -7.10 -6.11
C TYR A 64 -22.09 -7.99 -7.26
N GLU A 65 -21.96 -7.53 -8.51
CA GLU A 65 -22.28 -8.26 -9.74
C GLU A 65 -21.49 -9.56 -9.86
N LEU A 66 -20.17 -9.49 -9.60
CA LEU A 66 -19.27 -10.65 -9.53
C LEU A 66 -19.63 -11.61 -8.40
N LEU A 67 -20.01 -11.07 -7.23
CA LEU A 67 -20.37 -11.86 -6.05
C LEU A 67 -21.64 -12.69 -6.26
N ILE A 68 -22.68 -12.08 -6.85
CA ILE A 68 -23.96 -12.76 -7.11
C ILE A 68 -23.93 -13.62 -8.38
N GLN A 69 -22.90 -13.50 -9.21
CA GLN A 69 -22.78 -14.16 -10.52
C GLN A 69 -23.97 -13.89 -11.45
N VAL A 70 -24.53 -12.69 -11.33
CA VAL A 70 -25.65 -12.23 -12.17
C VAL A 70 -25.24 -10.88 -12.75
N PRO A 71 -24.93 -10.83 -14.05
CA PRO A 71 -24.58 -9.56 -14.65
C PRO A 71 -25.79 -8.63 -14.65
N TRP A 72 -25.57 -7.35 -14.34
CA TRP A 72 -26.65 -6.35 -14.33
C TRP A 72 -26.98 -5.92 -15.76
N ILE A 73 -25.98 -5.98 -16.63
CA ILE A 73 -26.14 -5.86 -18.08
C ILE A 73 -26.02 -7.27 -18.64
N GLN A 74 -27.17 -7.97 -18.69
CA GLN A 74 -27.24 -9.32 -19.24
C GLN A 74 -27.26 -9.25 -20.77
N ILE A 75 -26.19 -9.71 -21.40
CA ILE A 75 -26.22 -10.04 -22.83
C ILE A 75 -26.31 -11.56 -22.91
N PRO A 76 -27.42 -12.16 -23.38
CA PRO A 76 -27.84 -13.53 -23.08
C PRO A 76 -26.85 -14.68 -23.33
N GLU A 77 -25.72 -14.46 -23.99
CA GLU A 77 -24.79 -15.54 -24.38
C GLU A 77 -23.30 -15.12 -24.39
N VAL A 78 -22.93 -13.97 -23.81
CA VAL A 78 -21.52 -13.56 -23.66
C VAL A 78 -20.99 -13.93 -22.29
N THR A 79 -20.03 -14.85 -22.27
CA THR A 79 -19.23 -15.13 -21.07
C THR A 79 -18.36 -13.91 -20.75
N ASN A 80 -18.39 -13.42 -19.51
CA ASN A 80 -17.68 -12.22 -18.98
C ASN A 80 -18.31 -10.82 -19.24
N THR A 81 -19.63 -10.66 -19.14
CA THR A 81 -20.26 -9.33 -19.14
C THR A 81 -20.07 -8.51 -17.84
N TYR A 82 -19.48 -9.11 -16.80
CA TYR A 82 -19.37 -8.57 -15.44
C TYR A 82 -18.60 -7.24 -15.31
N TYR A 83 -17.86 -6.81 -16.34
CA TYR A 83 -17.04 -5.60 -16.31
C TYR A 83 -17.63 -4.41 -17.08
N TYR A 84 -18.75 -4.60 -17.78
CA TYR A 84 -19.39 -3.53 -18.55
C TYR A 84 -19.97 -2.44 -17.66
N LEU A 85 -20.50 -2.83 -16.49
CA LEU A 85 -20.99 -1.87 -15.50
C LEU A 85 -19.86 -0.95 -15.04
N LEU A 86 -18.70 -1.51 -14.67
CA LEU A 86 -17.52 -0.72 -14.30
C LEU A 86 -17.12 0.26 -15.40
N TYR A 87 -17.15 -0.19 -16.66
CA TYR A 87 -16.77 0.64 -17.78
C TYR A 87 -17.72 1.83 -18.00
N TYR A 88 -19.03 1.62 -17.86
CA TYR A 88 -20.01 2.72 -17.90
C TYR A 88 -19.81 3.74 -16.79
N PHE A 89 -19.57 3.29 -15.56
CA PHE A 89 -19.27 4.18 -14.44
C PHE A 89 -17.94 4.91 -14.66
N THR A 90 -16.96 4.26 -15.28
CA THR A 90 -15.69 4.90 -15.67
C THR A 90 -15.94 6.01 -16.70
N LEU A 91 -16.72 5.76 -17.76
CA LEU A 91 -17.09 6.83 -18.71
C LEU A 91 -17.84 7.99 -18.02
N GLY A 92 -18.69 7.68 -17.05
CA GLY A 92 -19.37 8.66 -16.21
C GLY A 92 -18.39 9.50 -15.37
N GLU A 93 -17.42 8.86 -14.71
CA GLU A 93 -16.33 9.55 -13.98
C GLU A 93 -15.53 10.47 -14.91
N LEU A 94 -15.15 9.96 -16.09
CA LEU A 94 -14.35 10.70 -17.06
C LEU A 94 -15.03 12.01 -17.50
N PHE A 95 -16.35 12.03 -17.61
CA PHE A 95 -17.09 13.26 -17.86
C PHE A 95 -16.76 14.34 -16.83
N PHE A 96 -16.82 14.00 -15.53
CA PHE A 96 -16.50 14.94 -14.46
C PHE A 96 -15.02 15.33 -14.47
N PHE A 97 -14.11 14.40 -14.79
CA PHE A 97 -12.69 14.71 -14.90
C PHE A 97 -12.35 15.64 -16.06
N VAL A 98 -13.01 15.47 -17.21
CA VAL A 98 -12.87 16.37 -18.36
C VAL A 98 -13.38 17.78 -18.02
N VAL A 99 -14.54 17.89 -17.37
CA VAL A 99 -15.07 19.18 -16.91
C VAL A 99 -14.11 19.84 -15.92
N SER A 100 -13.64 19.10 -14.92
CA SER A 100 -12.68 19.58 -13.92
C SER A 100 -11.36 20.04 -14.57
N GLY A 101 -10.76 19.20 -15.42
CA GLY A 101 -9.51 19.52 -16.13
C GLY A 101 -9.64 20.74 -17.04
N THR A 102 -10.78 20.91 -17.70
CA THR A 102 -11.07 22.09 -18.53
C THR A 102 -11.16 23.37 -17.68
N MET A 103 -11.81 23.29 -16.51
CA MET A 103 -11.88 24.43 -15.58
C MET A 103 -10.50 24.80 -15.02
N ILE A 104 -9.63 23.83 -14.78
CA ILE A 104 -8.28 24.05 -14.27
C ILE A 104 -7.37 24.67 -15.34
N THR A 105 -7.34 24.09 -16.54
CA THR A 105 -6.50 24.58 -17.66
C THR A 105 -6.97 25.92 -18.21
N LYS A 106 -8.29 26.21 -18.13
CA LYS A 106 -8.95 27.36 -18.78
C LYS A 106 -8.81 27.38 -20.32
N VAL A 107 -8.35 26.28 -20.93
CA VAL A 107 -8.17 26.17 -22.39
C VAL A 107 -9.37 25.43 -22.98
N ARG A 108 -10.30 26.17 -23.59
CA ARG A 108 -11.55 25.63 -24.14
C ARG A 108 -11.33 24.56 -25.22
N ILE A 109 -10.33 24.74 -26.09
CA ILE A 109 -10.04 23.82 -27.19
C ILE A 109 -9.70 22.42 -26.67
N ILE A 110 -8.87 22.34 -25.62
CA ILE A 110 -8.52 21.07 -24.98
C ILE A 110 -9.76 20.43 -24.37
N GLY A 111 -10.61 21.21 -23.69
CA GLY A 111 -11.86 20.70 -23.14
C GLY A 111 -12.81 20.12 -24.20
N VAL A 112 -12.99 20.82 -25.32
CA VAL A 112 -13.83 20.35 -26.43
C VAL A 112 -13.26 19.07 -27.04
N PHE A 113 -11.94 19.01 -27.27
CA PHE A 113 -11.27 17.80 -27.76
C PHE A 113 -11.53 16.61 -26.85
N MET A 114 -11.37 16.79 -25.54
CA MET A 114 -11.56 15.74 -24.54
C MET A 114 -13.02 15.27 -24.44
N ILE A 115 -14.00 16.18 -24.60
CA ILE A 115 -15.43 15.83 -24.67
C ILE A 115 -15.71 15.00 -25.93
N ILE A 116 -15.12 15.37 -27.07
CA ILE A 116 -15.27 14.60 -28.32
C ILE A 116 -14.69 13.20 -28.16
N VAL A 117 -13.49 13.07 -27.58
CA VAL A 117 -12.86 11.77 -27.30
C VAL A 117 -13.76 10.92 -26.39
N LEU A 118 -14.32 11.51 -25.34
CA LEU A 118 -15.25 10.82 -24.44
C LEU A 118 -16.54 10.38 -25.15
N LEU A 119 -17.10 11.24 -26.01
CA LEU A 119 -18.29 10.91 -26.80
C LEU A 119 -18.02 9.74 -27.76
N ILE A 120 -16.85 9.73 -28.41
CA ILE A 120 -16.42 8.62 -29.27
C ILE A 120 -16.29 7.33 -28.44
N ALA A 121 -15.67 7.39 -27.26
CA ALA A 121 -15.58 6.22 -26.36
C ALA A 121 -16.96 5.68 -25.96
N PHE A 122 -17.91 6.57 -25.67
CA PHE A 122 -19.30 6.20 -25.38
C PHE A 122 -20.01 5.56 -26.59
N LEU A 123 -19.83 6.13 -27.78
CA LEU A 123 -20.39 5.59 -29.02
C LEU A 123 -19.80 4.22 -29.37
N LEU A 124 -18.50 4.02 -29.19
CA LEU A 124 -17.84 2.74 -29.42
C LEU A 124 -18.38 1.67 -28.47
N MET A 125 -18.54 2.00 -27.19
CA MET A 125 -19.11 1.08 -26.21
C MET A 125 -20.57 0.74 -26.54
N PHE A 126 -21.37 1.75 -26.88
CA PHE A 126 -22.76 1.54 -27.29
C PHE A 126 -22.88 0.66 -28.55
N ASN A 127 -22.05 0.93 -29.58
CA ASN A 127 -22.02 0.11 -30.79
C ASN A 127 -21.51 -1.31 -30.51
N ALA A 128 -20.54 -1.48 -29.61
CA ALA A 128 -20.07 -2.79 -29.20
C ALA A 128 -21.21 -3.62 -28.62
N ILE A 129 -22.03 -3.04 -27.74
CA ILE A 129 -23.20 -3.74 -27.15
C ILE A 129 -24.20 -4.15 -28.23
N ILE A 130 -24.55 -3.25 -29.15
CA ILE A 130 -25.47 -3.58 -30.26
C ILE A 130 -24.93 -4.76 -31.10
N ILE A 131 -23.63 -4.73 -31.42
CA ILE A 131 -23.00 -5.80 -32.20
C ILE A 131 -23.01 -7.12 -31.42
N ILE A 132 -22.74 -7.07 -30.12
CA ILE A 132 -22.75 -8.25 -29.26
C ILE A 132 -24.17 -8.82 -29.14
N GLU A 133 -25.19 -7.99 -28.98
CA GLU A 133 -26.59 -8.41 -28.98
C GLU A 133 -27.00 -9.07 -30.30
N ALA A 134 -26.51 -8.54 -31.44
CA ALA A 134 -26.86 -9.04 -32.76
C ALA A 134 -26.06 -10.27 -33.21
N GLN A 135 -24.76 -10.33 -32.92
CA GLN A 135 -23.81 -11.31 -33.47
C GLN A 135 -23.24 -12.28 -32.42
N ARG A 136 -23.56 -12.08 -31.13
CA ARG A 136 -23.21 -12.92 -29.97
C ARG A 136 -21.71 -12.97 -29.64
N ILE A 137 -20.84 -13.26 -30.60
CA ILE A 137 -19.38 -13.18 -30.46
C ILE A 137 -18.82 -12.48 -31.70
N SER A 138 -18.21 -11.31 -31.52
CA SER A 138 -17.68 -10.52 -32.63
C SER A 138 -16.34 -9.90 -32.25
N SER A 139 -15.30 -10.23 -33.02
CA SER A 139 -14.00 -9.57 -32.93
C SER A 139 -14.11 -8.06 -33.16
N ILE A 140 -15.12 -7.62 -33.92
CA ILE A 140 -15.39 -6.19 -34.17
C ILE A 140 -15.87 -5.51 -32.89
N ALA A 141 -16.76 -6.14 -32.12
CA ALA A 141 -17.22 -5.58 -30.86
C ALA A 141 -16.09 -5.51 -29.82
N GLN A 142 -15.25 -6.54 -29.75
CA GLN A 142 -14.06 -6.52 -28.88
C GLN A 142 -13.11 -5.38 -29.28
N ASN A 143 -12.86 -5.18 -30.58
CA ASN A 143 -12.05 -4.07 -31.06
C ASN A 143 -12.62 -2.69 -30.67
N TYR A 144 -13.95 -2.53 -30.64
CA TYR A 144 -14.58 -1.29 -30.20
C TYR A 144 -14.42 -1.06 -28.70
N ILE A 145 -14.53 -2.12 -27.89
CA ILE A 145 -14.29 -2.06 -26.45
C ILE A 145 -12.82 -1.69 -26.18
N ASP A 146 -11.88 -2.38 -26.81
CA ASP A 146 -10.45 -2.16 -26.64
C ASP A 146 -10.05 -0.74 -27.08
N PHE A 147 -10.59 -0.28 -28.21
CA PHE A 147 -10.34 1.09 -28.67
C PHE A 147 -10.96 2.12 -27.72
N GLY A 148 -12.16 1.87 -27.18
CA GLY A 148 -12.77 2.69 -26.14
C GLY A 148 -11.93 2.78 -24.86
N TYR A 149 -11.30 1.66 -24.44
CA TYR A 149 -10.36 1.65 -23.33
C TYR A 149 -9.13 2.52 -23.63
N VAL A 150 -8.58 2.46 -24.83
CA VAL A 150 -7.48 3.35 -25.24
C VAL A 150 -7.88 4.82 -25.13
N LEU A 151 -9.07 5.20 -25.59
CA LEU A 151 -9.58 6.56 -25.46
C LEU A 151 -9.75 6.98 -23.99
N SER A 152 -10.23 6.07 -23.15
CA SER A 152 -10.37 6.29 -21.70
C SER A 152 -9.01 6.51 -21.03
N MET A 153 -7.99 5.72 -21.41
CA MET A 153 -6.61 5.87 -20.94
C MET A 153 -5.99 7.20 -21.38
N ILE A 154 -6.29 7.70 -22.58
CA ILE A 154 -5.85 9.02 -23.03
C ILE A 154 -6.43 10.12 -22.12
N ILE A 155 -7.71 10.01 -21.76
CA ILE A 155 -8.37 10.99 -20.89
C ILE A 155 -7.75 10.97 -19.49
N LEU A 156 -7.64 9.79 -18.87
CA LEU A 156 -7.00 9.63 -17.56
C LEU A 156 -5.54 10.10 -17.59
N GLY A 157 -4.79 9.76 -18.64
CA GLY A 157 -3.40 10.18 -18.84
C GLY A 157 -3.26 11.70 -18.94
N PHE A 158 -4.19 12.38 -19.61
CA PHE A 158 -4.23 13.85 -19.63
C PHE A 158 -4.46 14.43 -18.23
N VAL A 159 -5.42 13.91 -17.47
CA VAL A 159 -5.74 14.38 -16.11
C VAL A 159 -4.57 14.10 -15.16
N ALA A 160 -3.93 12.92 -15.28
CA ALA A 160 -2.70 12.59 -14.59
C ALA A 160 -1.57 13.57 -14.91
N GLY A 161 -1.37 13.88 -16.19
CA GLY A 161 -0.39 14.86 -16.67
C GLY A 161 -0.64 16.25 -16.11
N LEU A 162 -1.89 16.71 -16.12
CA LEU A 162 -2.31 17.98 -15.53
C LEU A 162 -1.92 18.07 -14.06
N PHE A 163 -2.33 17.09 -13.24
CA PHE A 163 -2.01 17.10 -11.81
C PHE A 163 -0.52 16.92 -11.54
N THR A 164 0.21 16.22 -12.40
CA THR A 164 1.67 16.10 -12.32
C THR A 164 2.37 17.43 -12.60
N VAL A 165 1.91 18.19 -13.60
CA VAL A 165 2.41 19.56 -13.86
C VAL A 165 2.13 20.48 -12.68
N ILE A 166 0.89 20.46 -12.16
CA ILE A 166 0.54 21.26 -10.96
C ILE A 166 1.39 20.83 -9.76
N ALA A 167 1.64 19.53 -9.59
CA ALA A 167 2.50 19.01 -8.52
C ALA A 167 3.94 19.50 -8.67
N ARG A 168 4.48 19.53 -9.91
CA ARG A 168 5.81 20.09 -10.20
C ARG A 168 5.92 21.56 -9.81
N ASP A 169 4.91 22.35 -10.16
CA ASP A 169 4.93 23.80 -9.93
C ASP A 169 4.66 24.17 -8.47
N THR A 170 3.67 23.53 -7.85
CA THR A 170 3.24 23.85 -6.47
C THR A 170 4.01 23.10 -5.40
N LYS A 171 4.68 21.99 -5.77
CA LYS A 171 5.35 21.05 -4.87
C LYS A 171 4.42 20.48 -3.78
N ARG A 172 3.10 20.49 -4.01
CA ARG A 172 2.08 20.02 -3.06
C ARG A 172 1.82 18.52 -3.21
N SER A 173 1.70 17.83 -2.08
CA SER A 173 1.36 16.40 -2.03
C SER A 173 -0.04 16.09 -2.54
N THR A 174 -1.00 17.02 -2.41
CA THR A 174 -2.38 16.86 -2.88
C THR A 174 -2.43 16.62 -4.38
N SER A 175 -1.76 17.46 -5.18
CA SER A 175 -1.71 17.29 -6.64
C SER A 175 -0.96 16.02 -7.04
N MET A 176 0.11 15.65 -6.33
CA MET A 176 0.80 14.39 -6.57
C MET A 176 -0.11 13.18 -6.31
N ALA A 177 -0.87 13.19 -5.21
CA ALA A 177 -1.79 12.12 -4.87
C ALA A 177 -2.89 11.94 -5.92
N LEU A 178 -3.46 13.05 -6.40
CA LEU A 178 -4.46 13.03 -7.48
C LEU A 178 -3.86 12.48 -8.78
N GLY A 179 -2.68 12.97 -9.18
CA GLY A 179 -1.98 12.47 -10.36
C GLY A 179 -1.65 10.98 -10.27
N PHE A 180 -1.16 10.52 -9.12
CA PHE A 180 -0.89 9.10 -8.86
C PHE A 180 -2.15 8.25 -8.99
N ALA A 181 -3.26 8.66 -8.36
CA ALA A 181 -4.53 7.91 -8.44
C ALA A 181 -5.01 7.74 -9.90
N MET A 182 -4.85 8.77 -10.74
CA MET A 182 -5.20 8.69 -12.16
C MET A 182 -4.27 7.74 -12.92
N ILE A 183 -2.95 7.79 -12.67
CA ILE A 183 -1.99 6.86 -13.30
C ILE A 183 -2.34 5.43 -12.95
N VAL A 184 -2.68 5.14 -11.71
CA VAL A 184 -2.94 3.75 -11.33
C VAL A 184 -4.33 3.28 -11.75
N GLN A 185 -5.33 4.15 -11.83
CA GLN A 185 -6.60 3.83 -12.48
C GLN A 185 -6.43 3.45 -13.95
N VAL A 186 -5.49 4.08 -14.69
CA VAL A 186 -5.14 3.66 -16.07
C VAL A 186 -4.67 2.21 -16.11
N LEU A 187 -3.91 1.79 -15.10
CA LEU A 187 -3.39 0.42 -15.01
C LEU A 187 -4.47 -0.58 -14.56
N ALA A 188 -5.53 -0.12 -13.90
CA ALA A 188 -6.62 -0.93 -13.36
C ALA A 188 -7.77 -1.20 -14.36
N VAL A 189 -7.58 -0.88 -15.64
CA VAL A 189 -8.59 -1.11 -16.67
C VAL A 189 -8.81 -2.62 -16.89
N PRO A 190 -10.04 -3.14 -16.77
CA PRO A 190 -10.32 -4.58 -16.84
C PRO A 190 -9.76 -5.29 -18.08
N GLY A 191 -9.71 -4.62 -19.23
CA GLY A 191 -9.14 -5.18 -20.46
C GLY A 191 -7.65 -5.53 -20.35
N LEU A 192 -6.88 -4.86 -19.48
CA LEU A 192 -5.47 -5.18 -19.24
C LEU A 192 -5.31 -6.51 -18.50
N TYR A 193 -6.26 -6.90 -17.66
CA TYR A 193 -6.16 -8.14 -16.88
C TYR A 193 -6.26 -9.41 -17.73
N ASN A 194 -6.81 -9.31 -18.94
CA ASN A 194 -6.88 -10.44 -19.87
C ASN A 194 -5.55 -10.72 -20.59
N ILE A 195 -4.62 -9.77 -20.61
CA ILE A 195 -3.35 -9.86 -21.36
C ILE A 195 -2.11 -9.85 -20.46
N LEU A 196 -2.27 -9.49 -19.18
CA LEU A 196 -1.17 -9.40 -18.23
C LEU A 196 -1.02 -10.68 -17.42
N PRO A 197 0.22 -11.09 -17.07
CA PRO A 197 0.44 -12.18 -16.12
C PRO A 197 -0.19 -11.89 -14.76
N THR A 198 -0.66 -12.92 -14.06
CA THR A 198 -1.32 -12.82 -12.74
C THR A 198 -0.51 -12.02 -11.72
N ASP A 199 0.81 -12.19 -11.69
CA ASP A 199 1.71 -11.44 -10.78
C ASP A 199 1.67 -9.92 -11.03
N LEU A 200 1.56 -9.50 -12.29
CA LEU A 200 1.48 -8.09 -12.65
C LEU A 200 0.11 -7.51 -12.32
N ILE A 201 -0.96 -8.30 -12.48
CA ILE A 201 -2.32 -7.93 -12.07
C ILE A 201 -2.37 -7.67 -10.56
N VAL A 202 -1.76 -8.56 -9.77
CA VAL A 202 -1.62 -8.42 -8.32
C VAL A 202 -0.87 -7.14 -7.95
N ALA A 203 0.27 -6.89 -8.60
CA ALA A 203 1.05 -5.68 -8.36
C ALA A 203 0.23 -4.41 -8.67
N ILE A 204 -0.46 -4.38 -9.80
CA ILE A 204 -1.35 -3.30 -10.21
C ILE A 204 -2.45 -3.09 -9.16
N ALA A 205 -3.11 -4.16 -8.69
CA ALA A 205 -4.17 -4.07 -7.69
C ALA A 205 -3.66 -3.43 -6.38
N ILE A 206 -2.47 -3.80 -5.91
CA ILE A 206 -1.83 -3.18 -4.73
C ILE A 206 -1.58 -1.70 -4.98
N PHE A 207 -0.98 -1.32 -6.12
CA PHE A 207 -0.76 0.09 -6.45
C PHE A 207 -2.08 0.87 -6.53
N SER A 208 -3.15 0.26 -7.07
CA SER A 208 -4.46 0.90 -7.23
C SER A 208 -5.05 1.27 -5.88
N LEU A 209 -4.92 0.37 -4.90
CA LEU A 209 -5.36 0.58 -3.53
C LEU A 209 -4.56 1.68 -2.80
N MET A 210 -3.31 1.95 -3.22
CA MET A 210 -2.53 3.06 -2.64
C MET A 210 -3.11 4.43 -3.00
N GLY A 211 -3.72 4.58 -4.18
CA GLY A 211 -4.21 5.87 -4.70
C GLY A 211 -5.18 6.59 -3.76
N PRO A 212 -6.31 5.97 -3.38
CA PRO A 212 -7.27 6.58 -2.46
C PRO A 212 -6.69 6.89 -1.06
N ALA A 213 -5.79 6.04 -0.56
CA ALA A 213 -5.12 6.28 0.71
C ALA A 213 -4.21 7.51 0.63
N MET A 214 -3.41 7.62 -0.45
CA MET A 214 -2.56 8.79 -0.70
C MET A 214 -3.38 10.08 -0.80
N ILE A 215 -4.53 10.07 -1.49
CA ILE A 215 -5.43 11.23 -1.55
C ILE A 215 -5.88 11.61 -0.14
N THR A 216 -6.40 10.64 0.61
CA THR A 216 -6.90 10.85 1.98
C THR A 216 -5.82 11.52 2.86
N PHE A 217 -4.60 10.97 2.87
CA PHE A 217 -3.50 11.54 3.66
C PHE A 217 -3.06 12.92 3.18
N ALA A 218 -2.93 13.14 1.87
CA ALA A 218 -2.51 14.42 1.33
C ALA A 218 -3.52 15.53 1.64
N PHE A 219 -4.82 15.25 1.59
CA PHE A 219 -5.86 16.22 1.90
C PHE A 219 -6.10 16.43 3.41
N LEU A 220 -5.72 15.46 4.25
CA LEU A 220 -5.64 15.65 5.71
C LEU A 220 -4.43 16.51 6.12
N ARG A 221 -3.36 16.51 5.32
CA ARG A 221 -2.14 17.32 5.53
C ARG A 221 -1.74 18.09 4.27
N PRO A 222 -2.56 19.06 3.84
CA PRO A 222 -2.38 19.79 2.57
C PRO A 222 -1.10 20.63 2.52
N ASP A 223 -0.51 20.91 3.68
CA ASP A 223 0.76 21.64 3.80
C ASP A 223 2.00 20.75 3.64
N GLN A 224 1.81 19.44 3.56
CA GLN A 224 2.89 18.52 3.27
C GLN A 224 3.36 18.69 1.82
N LYS A 225 4.65 19.00 1.65
CA LYS A 225 5.31 18.98 0.34
C LYS A 225 5.40 17.54 -0.18
N ILE A 226 5.56 17.38 -1.49
CA ILE A 226 5.83 16.08 -2.13
C ILE A 226 6.89 15.31 -1.33
N SER A 227 6.53 14.13 -0.84
CA SER A 227 7.32 13.32 0.09
C SER A 227 7.09 11.83 -0.17
N GLY A 228 8.16 11.03 -0.11
CA GLY A 228 8.06 9.56 -0.15
C GLY A 228 7.24 8.97 1.00
N GLU A 229 7.00 9.73 2.07
CA GLU A 229 6.05 9.36 3.14
C GLU A 229 4.68 9.00 2.59
N LEU A 230 4.23 9.72 1.54
CA LEU A 230 2.92 9.52 0.96
C LEU A 230 2.78 8.12 0.36
N LEU A 231 3.82 7.64 -0.33
CA LEU A 231 3.86 6.28 -0.88
C LEU A 231 3.85 5.25 0.26
N GLY A 232 4.65 5.47 1.31
CA GLY A 232 4.68 4.54 2.43
C GLY A 232 3.36 4.49 3.21
N TYR A 233 2.65 5.61 3.37
CA TYR A 233 1.29 5.61 3.93
C TYR A 233 0.27 4.94 3.02
N GLY A 234 0.42 5.07 1.70
CA GLY A 234 -0.37 4.32 0.73
C GLY A 234 -0.16 2.81 0.87
N ALA A 235 1.09 2.35 0.96
CA ALA A 235 1.43 0.94 1.13
C ALA A 235 0.93 0.39 2.47
N ALA A 236 0.98 1.19 3.54
CA ALA A 236 0.45 0.84 4.86
C ALA A 236 -1.07 0.56 4.86
N PHE A 237 -1.80 1.01 3.83
CA PHE A 237 -3.22 0.70 3.62
C PHE A 237 -3.41 -0.44 2.61
N ALA A 238 -2.75 -0.34 1.45
CA ALA A 238 -2.95 -1.28 0.34
C ALA A 238 -2.58 -2.71 0.69
N VAL A 239 -1.47 -2.91 1.43
CA VAL A 239 -0.99 -4.25 1.78
C VAL A 239 -1.95 -4.99 2.74
N PRO A 240 -2.42 -4.38 3.86
CA PRO A 240 -3.48 -4.96 4.68
C PRO A 240 -4.73 -5.38 3.89
N VAL A 241 -5.20 -4.52 3.00
CA VAL A 241 -6.37 -4.79 2.16
C VAL A 241 -6.12 -6.00 1.26
N PHE A 242 -4.95 -6.06 0.64
CA PHE A 242 -4.57 -7.17 -0.23
C PHE A 242 -4.53 -8.51 0.52
N ILE A 243 -4.01 -8.53 1.75
CA ILE A 243 -4.02 -9.72 2.61
C ILE A 243 -5.47 -10.15 2.91
N ILE A 244 -6.35 -9.21 3.28
CA ILE A 244 -7.75 -9.52 3.56
C ILE A 244 -8.43 -10.07 2.32
N ALA A 245 -8.24 -9.45 1.15
CA ALA A 245 -8.79 -9.93 -0.12
C ALA A 245 -8.29 -11.35 -0.45
N SER A 246 -7.02 -11.63 -0.17
CA SER A 246 -6.41 -12.95 -0.37
C SER A 246 -7.02 -14.06 0.49
N LEU A 247 -7.56 -13.74 1.67
CA LEU A 247 -8.27 -14.74 2.50
C LEU A 247 -9.58 -15.21 1.87
N PHE A 248 -10.26 -14.33 1.12
CA PHE A 248 -11.49 -14.68 0.41
C PHE A 248 -11.21 -15.62 -0.76
N THR A 249 -10.13 -15.39 -1.52
CA THR A 249 -9.80 -16.21 -2.69
C THR A 249 -9.33 -17.61 -2.31
N THR A 250 -8.60 -17.71 -1.21
CA THR A 250 -8.01 -18.97 -0.72
C THR A 250 -9.00 -19.78 0.12
N GLY A 251 -10.17 -19.22 0.45
CA GLY A 251 -11.19 -19.88 1.27
C GLY A 251 -10.94 -19.79 2.79
N TYR A 252 -9.78 -19.29 3.20
CA TYR A 252 -9.40 -19.13 4.61
C TYR A 252 -10.22 -18.08 5.37
N ILE A 253 -11.03 -17.27 4.69
CA ILE A 253 -11.96 -16.32 5.34
C ILE A 253 -12.97 -16.99 6.28
N SER A 254 -13.23 -18.29 6.09
CA SER A 254 -14.13 -19.08 6.93
C SER A 254 -13.48 -19.55 8.24
N ASP A 255 -12.14 -19.55 8.34
CA ASP A 255 -11.41 -19.93 9.54
C ASP A 255 -11.13 -18.70 10.41
N ILE A 256 -11.84 -18.60 11.53
CA ILE A 256 -11.71 -17.48 12.47
C ILE A 256 -10.29 -17.34 13.02
N THR A 257 -9.54 -18.43 13.17
CA THR A 257 -8.17 -18.42 13.69
C THR A 257 -7.25 -17.78 12.67
N VAL A 258 -7.34 -18.21 11.40
CA VAL A 258 -6.56 -17.65 10.30
C VAL A 258 -6.89 -16.17 10.09
N VAL A 259 -8.17 -15.84 10.09
CA VAL A 259 -8.64 -14.45 9.98
C VAL A 259 -8.09 -13.58 11.12
N THR A 260 -8.11 -14.07 12.36
CA THR A 260 -7.60 -13.33 13.52
C THR A 260 -6.09 -13.09 13.41
N ILE A 261 -5.33 -14.10 13.02
CA ILE A 261 -3.87 -14.01 12.83
C ILE A 261 -3.56 -13.04 11.67
N ALA A 262 -4.22 -13.19 10.53
CA ALA A 262 -4.01 -12.37 9.35
C ALA A 262 -4.38 -10.89 9.56
N ILE A 263 -5.49 -10.59 10.23
CA ILE A 263 -5.87 -9.21 10.60
C ILE A 263 -4.84 -8.61 11.56
N SER A 264 -4.40 -9.38 12.56
CA SER A 264 -3.37 -8.93 13.51
C SER A 264 -2.04 -8.69 12.80
N GLY A 265 -1.66 -9.56 11.86
CA GLY A 265 -0.49 -9.39 10.99
C GLY A 265 -0.63 -8.18 10.04
N ALA A 266 -1.81 -7.93 9.50
CA ALA A 266 -2.09 -6.74 8.70
C ALA A 266 -1.93 -5.46 9.53
N ILE A 267 -2.34 -5.46 10.80
CA ILE A 267 -2.09 -4.34 11.74
C ILE A 267 -0.58 -4.17 11.97
N ALA A 268 0.16 -5.26 12.17
CA ALA A 268 1.62 -5.23 12.29
C ALA A 268 2.29 -4.57 11.07
N ILE A 269 1.87 -4.95 9.86
CA ILE A 269 2.34 -4.38 8.59
C ILE A 269 2.00 -2.89 8.52
N MET A 270 0.76 -2.49 8.84
CA MET A 270 0.35 -1.09 8.85
C MET A 270 1.21 -0.24 9.80
N LEU A 271 1.49 -0.76 11.01
CA LEU A 271 2.31 -0.07 12.01
C LEU A 271 3.78 0.04 11.59
N THR A 272 4.33 -1.00 10.96
CA THR A 272 5.71 -1.01 10.46
C THR A 272 5.89 -0.13 9.23
N ALA A 273 5.07 -0.28 8.20
CA ALA A 273 5.08 0.59 7.02
C ALA A 273 4.85 2.06 7.40
N GLY A 274 3.93 2.33 8.33
CA GLY A 274 3.70 3.65 8.91
C GLY A 274 4.93 4.19 9.66
N SER A 275 5.64 3.35 10.42
CA SER A 275 6.89 3.72 11.10
C SER A 275 8.05 3.97 10.12
N ALA A 276 8.11 3.22 9.02
CA ALA A 276 9.07 3.46 7.94
C ALA A 276 8.83 4.82 7.29
N SER A 277 7.58 5.12 6.95
CA SER A 277 7.14 6.39 6.38
C SER A 277 7.46 7.56 7.31
N TYR A 278 7.13 7.42 8.59
CA TYR A 278 7.46 8.42 9.60
C TYR A 278 8.97 8.69 9.71
N SER A 279 9.76 7.61 9.71
CA SER A 279 11.23 7.69 9.79
C SER A 279 11.82 8.33 8.52
N TYR A 280 11.26 8.06 7.34
CA TYR A 280 11.63 8.76 6.10
C TYR A 280 11.41 10.27 6.23
N GLY A 281 10.26 10.71 6.74
CA GLY A 281 9.96 12.13 6.93
C GLY A 281 10.99 12.82 7.82
N ARG A 282 11.31 12.21 8.96
CA ARG A 282 12.35 12.71 9.87
C ARG A 282 13.75 12.67 9.26
N TRP A 283 14.09 11.62 8.52
CA TRP A 283 15.38 11.53 7.86
C TRP A 283 15.52 12.62 6.79
N ARG A 284 14.46 12.94 6.06
CA ARG A 284 14.48 14.01 5.07
C ARG A 284 14.85 15.36 5.70
N GLU A 285 14.36 15.64 6.90
CA GLU A 285 14.62 16.88 7.63
C GLU A 285 16.01 16.89 8.28
N THR A 286 16.40 15.79 8.92
CA THR A 286 17.62 15.73 9.75
C THR A 286 18.85 15.26 8.98
N LYS A 287 18.66 14.54 7.87
CA LYS A 287 19.70 13.85 7.07
C LYS A 287 20.63 12.95 7.89
N GLN A 288 20.16 12.50 9.06
CA GLN A 288 20.92 11.63 9.95
C GLN A 288 20.83 10.16 9.50
N SER A 289 21.99 9.53 9.22
CA SER A 289 22.05 8.13 8.80
C SER A 289 21.32 7.14 9.72
N PRO A 290 21.36 7.26 11.06
CA PRO A 290 20.59 6.37 11.94
C PRO A 290 19.08 6.38 11.65
N THR A 291 18.52 7.54 11.29
CA THR A 291 17.10 7.66 10.94
C THR A 291 16.77 6.97 9.61
N ALA A 292 17.69 7.01 8.64
CA ALA A 292 17.56 6.25 7.39
C ALA A 292 17.62 4.73 7.65
N LEU A 293 18.54 4.27 8.50
CA LEU A 293 18.65 2.85 8.84
C LEU A 293 17.39 2.34 9.55
N LEU A 294 16.80 3.15 10.45
CA LEU A 294 15.50 2.83 11.07
C LEU A 294 14.38 2.72 10.03
N MET A 295 14.32 3.65 9.08
CA MET A 295 13.37 3.60 7.97
C MET A 295 13.49 2.29 7.18
N VAL A 296 14.72 1.94 6.76
CA VAL A 296 14.96 0.69 6.00
C VAL A 296 14.58 -0.52 6.84
N SER A 297 14.91 -0.54 8.13
CA SER A 297 14.58 -1.65 9.03
C SER A 297 13.07 -1.88 9.11
N PHE A 298 12.27 -0.82 9.28
CA PHE A 298 10.82 -0.94 9.31
C PHE A 298 10.22 -1.34 7.96
N ALA A 299 10.78 -0.85 6.85
CA ALA A 299 10.36 -1.28 5.51
C ALA A 299 10.65 -2.77 5.29
N SER A 300 11.83 -3.25 5.71
CA SER A 300 12.21 -4.66 5.63
C SER A 300 11.30 -5.53 6.50
N PHE A 301 10.98 -5.13 7.74
CA PHE A 301 10.00 -5.86 8.56
C PHE A 301 8.62 -5.94 7.90
N SER A 302 8.14 -4.83 7.32
CA SER A 302 6.84 -4.80 6.63
C SER A 302 6.82 -5.73 5.42
N MET A 303 7.89 -5.75 4.62
CA MET A 303 7.98 -6.62 3.43
C MET A 303 8.11 -8.09 3.82
N GLY A 304 8.98 -8.42 4.78
CA GLY A 304 9.12 -9.79 5.28
C GLY A 304 7.80 -10.34 5.81
N GLN A 305 7.09 -9.53 6.60
CA GLN A 305 5.77 -9.88 7.09
C GLN A 305 4.73 -10.09 6.01
N MET A 306 4.63 -9.16 5.06
CA MET A 306 3.69 -9.28 3.95
C MET A 306 3.92 -10.57 3.18
N VAL A 307 5.15 -10.80 2.72
CA VAL A 307 5.49 -11.98 1.90
C VAL A 307 5.29 -13.27 2.70
N GLY A 308 5.72 -13.28 3.97
CA GLY A 308 5.54 -14.42 4.85
C GLY A 308 4.08 -14.82 5.05
N ILE A 309 3.20 -13.84 5.30
CA ILE A 309 1.75 -14.09 5.40
C ILE A 309 1.21 -14.61 4.07
N LEU A 310 1.53 -13.96 2.94
CA LEU A 310 1.03 -14.36 1.62
C LEU A 310 1.42 -15.79 1.24
N GLY A 311 2.65 -16.21 1.54
CA GLY A 311 3.07 -17.60 1.30
C GLY A 311 2.45 -18.61 2.26
N SER A 312 2.00 -18.18 3.44
CA SER A 312 1.33 -19.05 4.41
C SER A 312 -0.16 -19.21 4.13
N ILE A 313 -0.77 -18.28 3.37
CA ILE A 313 -2.16 -18.41 2.91
C ILE A 313 -2.22 -18.88 1.45
N ASP A 314 -1.18 -19.55 0.94
CA ASP A 314 -1.13 -20.17 -0.39
C ASP A 314 -1.31 -19.20 -1.58
N ILE A 315 -1.00 -17.90 -1.41
CA ILE A 315 -0.94 -16.94 -2.52
C ILE A 315 0.40 -16.99 -3.24
N MET A 316 1.46 -17.38 -2.52
CA MET A 316 2.82 -17.53 -3.03
C MET A 316 3.40 -18.86 -2.57
N ASP A 317 4.48 -19.32 -3.20
CA ASP A 317 5.22 -20.49 -2.71
C ASP A 317 5.69 -20.28 -1.26
N LYS A 318 5.23 -21.17 -0.36
CA LYS A 318 5.49 -21.10 1.08
C LYS A 318 6.98 -21.13 1.39
N GLY A 319 7.76 -21.94 0.67
CA GLY A 319 9.22 -22.03 0.83
C GLY A 319 9.89 -20.69 0.53
N ILE A 320 9.67 -20.16 -0.68
CA ILE A 320 10.21 -18.85 -1.09
C ILE A 320 9.81 -17.75 -0.10
N ALA A 321 8.55 -17.73 0.33
CA ALA A 321 8.03 -16.72 1.22
C ALA A 321 8.69 -16.75 2.61
N ILE A 322 8.86 -17.93 3.21
CA ILE A 322 9.50 -18.09 4.52
C ILE A 322 10.98 -17.70 4.46
N TYR A 323 11.70 -18.09 3.40
CA TYR A 323 13.10 -17.68 3.20
C TYR A 323 13.21 -16.16 3.00
N PHE A 324 12.29 -15.55 2.26
CA PHE A 324 12.25 -14.10 2.08
C PHE A 324 11.98 -13.39 3.41
N ASP A 325 11.00 -13.86 4.21
CA ASP A 325 10.72 -13.28 5.52
C ASP A 325 11.95 -13.39 6.44
N LEU A 326 12.62 -14.55 6.48
CA LEU A 326 13.87 -14.69 7.24
C LEU A 326 14.85 -13.59 6.83
N VAL A 327 15.20 -13.49 5.55
CA VAL A 327 16.17 -12.51 5.03
C VAL A 327 15.76 -11.08 5.40
N ALA A 328 14.51 -10.71 5.15
CA ALA A 328 14.03 -9.35 5.38
C ALA A 328 14.00 -8.99 6.88
N SER A 329 13.49 -9.90 7.72
CA SER A 329 13.34 -9.71 9.16
C SER A 329 14.69 -9.76 9.89
N SER A 330 15.61 -10.66 9.51
CA SER A 330 16.96 -10.69 10.06
C SER A 330 17.79 -9.49 9.61
N PHE A 331 17.65 -9.06 8.36
CA PHE A 331 18.32 -7.86 7.87
C PHE A 331 17.86 -6.62 8.65
N ALA A 332 16.57 -6.48 8.90
CA ALA A 332 16.03 -5.40 9.72
C ALA A 332 16.66 -5.39 11.13
N LEU A 333 16.75 -6.54 11.80
CA LEU A 333 17.37 -6.65 13.12
C LEU A 333 18.87 -6.33 13.12
N VAL A 334 19.59 -6.73 12.06
CA VAL A 334 21.00 -6.39 11.89
C VAL A 334 21.19 -4.90 11.68
N LEU A 335 20.35 -4.25 10.86
CA LEU A 335 20.35 -2.80 10.75
C LEU A 335 20.04 -2.12 12.09
N PHE A 336 19.15 -2.71 12.89
CA PHE A 336 18.89 -2.27 14.25
C PHE A 336 20.15 -2.33 15.13
N ALA A 337 20.92 -3.42 15.01
CA ALA A 337 22.20 -3.58 15.69
C ALA A 337 23.22 -2.54 15.22
N VAL A 338 23.40 -2.35 13.91
CA VAL A 338 24.27 -1.32 13.32
C VAL A 338 23.94 0.06 13.88
N PHE A 339 22.67 0.45 13.87
CA PHE A 339 22.25 1.76 14.39
C PHE A 339 22.54 1.88 15.89
N SER A 340 22.28 0.84 16.68
CA SER A 340 22.51 0.87 18.12
C SER A 340 24.00 1.05 18.48
N VAL A 341 24.90 0.44 17.69
CA VAL A 341 26.35 0.59 17.82
C VAL A 341 26.79 2.00 17.42
N LEU A 342 26.25 2.54 16.32
CA LEU A 342 26.47 3.93 15.92
C LEU A 342 26.01 4.92 17.00
N ALA A 343 24.83 4.68 17.59
CA ALA A 343 24.27 5.49 18.66
C ALA A 343 25.11 5.42 19.95
N ALA A 344 25.80 4.29 20.19
CA ALA A 344 26.75 4.15 21.29
C ALA A 344 28.12 4.81 21.02
N GLY A 345 28.34 5.35 19.82
CA GLY A 345 29.55 6.11 19.46
C GLY A 345 30.63 5.29 18.73
N TYR A 346 30.42 4.00 18.50
CA TYR A 346 31.43 3.14 17.87
C TYR A 346 31.29 3.11 16.34
N ARG A 347 31.81 4.14 15.67
CA ARG A 347 31.66 4.30 14.21
C ARG A 347 32.37 3.24 13.38
N THR A 348 33.59 2.85 13.78
CA THR A 348 34.42 1.90 13.05
C THR A 348 33.91 0.46 13.12
N THR A 349 33.24 0.09 14.22
CA THR A 349 32.69 -1.27 14.42
C THR A 349 31.23 -1.39 14.02
N ALA A 350 30.59 -0.31 13.58
CA ALA A 350 29.19 -0.31 13.17
C ALA A 350 28.91 -1.21 11.96
N SER A 351 29.90 -1.50 11.11
CA SER A 351 29.75 -2.42 9.98
C SER A 351 29.83 -3.90 10.38
N LEU A 352 30.37 -4.20 11.57
CA LEU A 352 30.60 -5.57 12.04
C LEU A 352 29.33 -6.44 12.02
N PRO A 353 28.14 -5.95 12.48
CA PRO A 353 26.93 -6.77 12.42
C PRO A 353 26.57 -7.19 10.99
N LEU A 354 26.79 -6.33 10.00
CA LEU A 354 26.50 -6.64 8.60
C LEU A 354 27.52 -7.64 8.01
N ILE A 355 28.80 -7.47 8.35
CA ILE A 355 29.88 -8.37 7.90
C ILE A 355 29.66 -9.80 8.41
N ILE A 356 29.20 -9.96 9.65
CA ILE A 356 28.89 -11.26 10.24
C ILE A 356 27.60 -11.84 9.64
N TYR A 357 26.60 -10.99 9.37
CA TYR A 357 25.30 -11.40 8.84
C TYR A 357 25.36 -11.96 7.42
N LEU A 358 26.08 -11.28 6.51
CA LEU A 358 26.06 -11.59 5.08
C LEU A 358 26.45 -13.05 4.76
N PRO A 359 27.56 -13.60 5.28
CA PRO A 359 27.90 -15.00 5.03
C PRO A 359 26.82 -15.94 5.56
N ALA A 360 26.36 -15.73 6.80
CA ALA A 360 25.38 -16.61 7.44
C ALA A 360 24.07 -16.70 6.64
N ILE A 361 23.55 -15.57 6.17
CA ILE A 361 22.31 -15.56 5.41
C ILE A 361 22.50 -16.13 3.99
N ILE A 362 23.64 -15.89 3.33
CA ILE A 362 23.94 -16.45 2.01
C ILE A 362 23.96 -17.99 2.07
N PHE A 363 24.67 -18.57 3.04
CA PHE A 363 24.74 -20.02 3.21
C PHE A 363 23.39 -20.63 3.62
N THR A 364 22.63 -19.92 4.46
CA THR A 364 21.28 -20.37 4.84
C THR A 364 20.37 -20.40 3.61
N VAL A 365 20.34 -19.32 2.81
CA VAL A 365 19.51 -19.22 1.60
C VAL A 365 19.95 -20.19 0.51
N SER A 366 21.24 -20.49 0.37
CA SER A 366 21.73 -21.47 -0.62
C SER A 366 21.29 -22.91 -0.36
N THR A 367 20.62 -23.15 0.77
CA THR A 367 20.06 -24.46 1.15
C THR A 367 18.61 -24.64 0.65
N TYR A 368 17.98 -23.58 0.13
CA TYR A 368 16.69 -23.68 -0.56
C TYR A 368 16.76 -24.73 -1.69
N PRO A 369 15.77 -25.65 -1.82
CA PRO A 369 14.43 -25.62 -1.22
C PRO A 369 14.25 -26.40 0.09
N ASP A 370 15.32 -26.80 0.78
CA ASP A 370 15.18 -27.51 2.07
C ASP A 370 14.39 -26.65 3.08
N PRO A 371 13.63 -27.25 4.03
CA PRO A 371 12.95 -26.49 5.09
C PRO A 371 13.89 -25.57 5.86
N ILE A 372 13.42 -24.38 6.23
CA ILE A 372 14.24 -23.36 6.91
C ILE A 372 14.89 -23.86 8.21
N SER A 373 14.20 -24.76 8.94
CA SER A 373 14.71 -25.40 10.13
C SER A 373 15.96 -26.24 9.85
N VAL A 374 15.98 -26.98 8.74
CA VAL A 374 17.12 -27.77 8.28
C VAL A 374 18.27 -26.87 7.86
N ALA A 375 17.99 -25.79 7.13
CA ALA A 375 18.99 -24.81 6.73
C ALA A 375 19.68 -24.15 7.95
N VAL A 376 18.88 -23.76 8.95
CA VAL A 376 19.38 -23.14 10.18
C VAL A 376 20.21 -24.12 11.02
N ILE A 377 19.80 -25.38 11.14
CA ILE A 377 20.56 -26.41 11.86
C ILE A 377 21.89 -26.70 11.13
N ARG A 378 21.86 -26.83 9.79
CA ARG A 378 23.06 -27.08 8.98
C ARG A 378 24.14 -26.00 9.18
N TRP A 379 23.72 -24.74 9.26
CA TRP A 379 24.62 -23.59 9.42
C TRP A 379 24.58 -22.96 10.82
N ILE A 380 24.22 -23.74 11.85
CA ILE A 380 23.95 -23.23 13.21
C ILE A 380 25.14 -22.43 13.79
N TYR A 381 26.37 -22.82 13.47
CA TYR A 381 27.59 -22.15 13.93
C TYR A 381 27.79 -20.75 13.32
N LEU A 382 27.19 -20.48 12.14
CA LEU A 382 27.13 -19.15 11.53
C LEU A 382 25.89 -18.36 12.00
N VAL A 383 24.77 -19.06 12.19
CA VAL A 383 23.50 -18.44 12.61
C VAL A 383 23.54 -17.99 14.07
N LEU A 384 24.15 -18.75 14.98
CA LEU A 384 24.23 -18.41 16.41
C LEU A 384 24.86 -17.03 16.68
N PRO A 385 26.02 -16.67 16.07
CA PRO A 385 26.56 -15.33 16.15
C PRO A 385 25.57 -14.25 15.68
N VAL A 386 24.85 -14.50 14.57
CA VAL A 386 23.84 -13.57 14.05
C VAL A 386 22.67 -13.40 15.02
N MET A 387 22.19 -14.49 15.62
CA MET A 387 21.14 -14.41 16.65
C MET A 387 21.59 -13.58 17.85
N ALA A 388 22.86 -13.71 18.27
CA ALA A 388 23.41 -12.86 19.33
C ALA A 388 23.43 -11.37 18.94
N LEU A 389 23.69 -11.04 17.66
CA LEU A 389 23.63 -9.66 17.17
C LEU A 389 22.23 -9.05 17.31
N PHE A 390 21.16 -9.84 17.17
CA PHE A 390 19.79 -9.33 17.32
C PHE A 390 19.52 -8.77 18.72
N PHE A 391 20.19 -9.28 19.75
CA PHE A 391 20.04 -8.81 21.14
C PHE A 391 20.87 -7.56 21.47
N ILE A 392 21.87 -7.19 20.65
CA ILE A 392 22.66 -5.97 20.84
C ILE A 392 21.79 -4.71 20.99
N PRO A 393 20.86 -4.40 20.05
CA PRO A 393 20.04 -3.21 20.17
C PRO A 393 19.15 -3.24 21.43
N VAL A 394 18.65 -4.42 21.82
CA VAL A 394 17.86 -4.59 23.05
C VAL A 394 18.66 -4.16 24.27
N VAL A 395 19.90 -4.66 24.41
CA VAL A 395 20.79 -4.34 25.54
C VAL A 395 21.18 -2.87 25.55
N ILE A 396 21.51 -2.30 24.39
CA ILE A 396 21.93 -0.89 24.28
C ILE A 396 20.77 0.04 24.65
N PHE A 397 19.57 -0.14 24.09
CA PHE A 397 18.44 0.73 24.44
C PHE A 397 18.01 0.59 25.89
N PHE A 398 18.08 -0.62 26.45
CA PHE A 398 17.80 -0.82 27.87
C PHE A 398 18.79 -0.08 28.77
N ARG A 399 20.08 -0.10 28.44
CA ARG A 399 21.11 0.68 29.15
C ARG A 399 20.88 2.19 29.01
N VAL A 400 20.54 2.66 27.82
CA VAL A 400 20.21 4.08 27.58
C VAL A 400 19.00 4.50 28.43
N TRP A 401 17.94 3.70 28.46
CA TRP A 401 16.79 3.95 29.32
C TRP A 401 17.17 4.07 30.80
N ARG A 402 17.97 3.13 31.33
CA ARG A 402 18.42 3.18 32.73
C ARG A 402 19.16 4.47 33.05
N ARG A 403 20.07 4.91 32.17
CA ARG A 403 20.81 6.17 32.31
C ARG A 403 19.88 7.39 32.27
N MET A 404 18.96 7.43 31.30
CA MET A 404 17.96 8.51 31.17
C MET A 404 17.02 8.57 32.37
N LYS A 405 16.61 7.41 32.90
CA LYS A 405 15.79 7.31 34.11
C LYS A 405 16.51 7.88 35.33
N ALA A 406 17.78 7.51 35.52
CA ALA A 406 18.60 8.01 36.62
C ALA A 406 18.84 9.52 36.53
N ALA A 407 19.03 10.04 35.31
CA ALA A 407 19.23 11.48 35.05
C ALA A 407 17.92 12.29 35.01
N GLY A 408 16.76 11.66 35.21
CA GLY A 408 15.46 12.36 35.18
C GLY A 408 15.08 12.96 33.81
N THR A 409 15.69 12.50 32.71
CA THR A 409 15.50 13.13 31.41
C THR A 409 14.14 12.82 30.79
N ALA A 410 13.57 13.83 30.11
CA ALA A 410 12.37 13.66 29.30
C ALA A 410 12.64 12.71 28.12
N GLY A 411 11.61 12.03 27.62
CA GLY A 411 11.75 11.09 26.49
C GLY A 411 12.30 9.71 26.86
N ARG A 412 12.50 9.43 28.16
CA ARG A 412 13.10 8.18 28.64
C ARG A 412 12.32 6.92 28.25
N MET A 413 11.02 6.99 27.98
CA MET A 413 10.23 5.79 27.68
C MET A 413 10.51 5.24 26.28
N ARG A 414 11.02 6.06 25.36
CA ARG A 414 11.33 5.64 23.98
C ARG A 414 12.37 4.53 23.89
N PRO A 415 13.57 4.65 24.49
CA PRO A 415 14.55 3.56 24.45
C PRO A 415 14.03 2.30 25.16
N LEU A 416 13.24 2.43 26.23
CA LEU A 416 12.63 1.25 26.87
C LEU A 416 11.68 0.53 25.92
N GLY A 417 10.77 1.26 25.27
CA GLY A 417 9.82 0.67 24.35
C GLY A 417 10.49 0.07 23.11
N LEU A 418 11.55 0.71 22.57
CA LEU A 418 12.36 0.09 21.50
C LEU A 418 12.99 -1.23 21.95
N SER A 419 13.56 -1.28 23.16
CA SER A 419 14.15 -2.49 23.72
C SER A 419 13.11 -3.61 23.89
N ILE A 420 11.95 -3.30 24.51
CA ILE A 420 10.88 -4.27 24.74
C ILE A 420 10.29 -4.75 23.41
N GLY A 421 9.97 -3.83 22.49
CA GLY A 421 9.40 -4.18 21.19
C GLY A 421 10.31 -5.11 20.39
N LEU A 422 11.61 -4.81 20.32
CA LEU A 422 12.58 -5.70 19.67
C LEU A 422 12.71 -7.04 20.38
N LEU A 423 12.76 -7.05 21.71
CA LEU A 423 12.86 -8.29 22.48
C LEU A 423 11.66 -9.20 22.23
N VAL A 424 10.45 -8.65 22.31
CA VAL A 424 9.20 -9.39 22.05
C VAL A 424 9.18 -9.91 20.61
N TYR A 425 9.59 -9.08 19.64
CA TYR A 425 9.67 -9.51 18.25
C TYR A 425 10.64 -10.69 18.06
N ILE A 426 11.85 -10.60 18.61
CA ILE A 426 12.88 -11.64 18.48
C ILE A 426 12.41 -12.94 19.12
N LEU A 427 11.87 -12.88 20.34
CA LEU A 427 11.45 -14.06 21.11
C LEU A 427 10.22 -14.76 20.51
N ILE A 428 9.38 -14.04 19.76
CA ILE A 428 8.20 -14.60 19.11
C ILE A 428 8.53 -15.07 17.70
N ARG A 429 9.00 -14.17 16.82
CA ARG A 429 9.09 -14.45 15.38
C ARG A 429 10.13 -15.51 15.06
N PHE A 430 11.35 -15.41 15.59
CA PHE A 430 12.44 -16.29 15.16
C PHE A 430 12.27 -17.75 15.61
N PRO A 431 11.89 -18.05 16.86
CA PRO A 431 11.65 -19.43 17.26
C PRO A 431 10.48 -20.07 16.50
N LEU A 432 9.39 -19.32 16.31
CA LEU A 432 8.18 -19.83 15.64
C LEU A 432 8.37 -19.97 14.13
N MET A 433 9.18 -19.13 13.48
CA MET A 433 9.54 -19.28 12.07
C MET A 433 10.27 -20.60 11.76
N LEU A 434 10.96 -21.20 12.75
CA LEU A 434 11.64 -22.48 12.58
C LEU A 434 10.70 -23.68 12.73
N VAL A 435 9.46 -23.44 13.16
CA VAL A 435 8.43 -24.47 13.31
C VAL A 435 7.49 -24.34 12.12
N ASP A 436 7.15 -25.48 11.50
CA ASP A 436 6.17 -25.47 10.43
C ASP A 436 4.75 -25.43 11.02
N PHE A 437 3.99 -24.40 10.65
CA PHE A 437 2.60 -24.23 11.04
C PHE A 437 1.72 -24.28 9.79
N GLU A 438 0.58 -24.97 9.89
CA GLU A 438 -0.46 -24.97 8.87
C GLU A 438 -1.80 -24.55 9.50
N PRO A 439 -2.62 -23.72 8.81
CA PRO A 439 -2.30 -23.03 7.56
C PRO A 439 -1.43 -21.78 7.77
N LEU A 440 -1.61 -21.02 8.86
CA LEU A 440 -0.92 -19.74 9.10
C LEU A 440 -0.15 -19.73 10.43
N ASP A 441 1.12 -19.32 10.39
CA ASP A 441 1.96 -19.21 11.59
C ASP A 441 1.42 -18.14 12.56
N PRO A 442 1.11 -18.50 13.83
CA PRO A 442 0.50 -17.59 14.80
C PRO A 442 1.40 -16.41 15.18
N SER A 443 2.71 -16.54 15.00
CA SER A 443 3.65 -15.45 15.27
C SER A 443 3.37 -14.22 14.41
N TYR A 444 2.82 -14.38 13.20
CA TYR A 444 2.40 -13.27 12.34
C TYR A 444 1.37 -12.36 13.02
N GLY A 445 0.46 -12.94 13.80
CA GLY A 445 -0.50 -12.17 14.59
C GLY A 445 0.10 -11.62 15.88
N LEU A 446 0.87 -12.43 16.61
CA LEU A 446 1.41 -12.08 17.94
C LEU A 446 2.40 -10.91 17.91
N ILE A 447 3.21 -10.79 16.85
CA ILE A 447 4.17 -9.69 16.69
C ILE A 447 3.51 -8.31 16.51
N SER A 448 2.19 -8.24 16.27
CA SER A 448 1.45 -6.97 16.27
C SER A 448 1.65 -6.18 17.56
N ILE A 449 1.76 -6.88 18.71
CA ILE A 449 2.07 -6.27 20.01
C ILE A 449 3.46 -5.63 19.99
N ALA A 450 4.46 -6.33 19.45
CA ALA A 450 5.82 -5.81 19.33
C ALA A 450 5.84 -4.54 18.47
N PHE A 451 5.18 -4.56 17.31
CA PHE A 451 5.14 -3.41 16.42
C PHE A 451 4.30 -2.25 16.94
N PHE A 452 3.27 -2.51 17.73
CA PHE A 452 2.54 -1.47 18.45
C PHE A 452 3.44 -0.74 19.45
N VAL A 453 4.21 -1.49 20.25
CA VAL A 453 5.19 -0.90 21.17
C VAL A 453 6.28 -0.13 20.41
N LEU A 454 6.81 -0.69 19.31
CA LEU A 454 7.80 -0.01 18.47
C LEU A 454 7.25 1.29 17.89
N TRP A 455 6.03 1.27 17.35
CA TRP A 455 5.37 2.46 16.79
C TRP A 455 5.13 3.55 17.84
N LEU A 456 4.64 3.19 19.03
CA LEU A 456 4.48 4.16 20.13
C LEU A 456 5.82 4.77 20.57
N SER A 457 6.89 3.96 20.52
CA SER A 457 8.25 4.39 20.90
C SER A 457 8.86 5.34 19.89
N THR A 458 8.78 5.02 18.60
CA THR A 458 9.37 5.82 17.50
C THR A 458 8.64 7.14 17.31
N THR A 459 7.31 7.14 17.43
CA THR A 459 6.49 8.35 17.32
C THR A 459 6.54 9.22 18.58
N GLY A 460 7.13 8.72 19.67
CA GLY A 460 7.24 9.43 20.95
C GLY A 460 5.92 9.53 21.73
N ARG A 461 4.92 8.72 21.37
CA ARG A 461 3.61 8.70 22.05
C ARG A 461 3.67 8.04 23.43
N LEU A 462 4.64 7.14 23.66
CA LEU A 462 4.85 6.54 25.00
C LEU A 462 5.12 7.57 26.10
N ASP A 463 5.74 8.70 25.77
CA ASP A 463 6.06 9.73 26.77
C ASP A 463 4.84 10.56 27.17
N ARG A 464 3.79 10.60 26.34
CA ARG A 464 2.57 11.39 26.59
C ARG A 464 1.55 10.71 27.51
N ILE A 465 1.66 9.39 27.69
CA ILE A 465 0.73 8.61 28.53
C ILE A 465 1.02 8.83 30.03
N ARG A 466 2.17 9.43 30.37
CA ARG A 466 2.62 9.66 31.75
C ARG A 466 2.68 11.14 32.16
N GLN A 467 2.22 12.04 31.28
CA GLN A 467 1.93 13.44 31.62
C GLN A 467 0.42 13.56 31.79
#